data_AF-A0A1F2QST7-F1
#
_entry.id   AF-A0A1F2QST7-F1
#
_cell.length_a   1.000
_cell.length_b   1.000
_cell.length_c   1.000
_cell.angle_alpha   90.00
_cell.angle_beta   90.00
_cell.angle_gamma   90.00
#
_symmetry.space_group_name_H-M   'P 1'
#
loop_
_entity.id
_entity.type
_entity.pdbx_description
1 polymer ?
#
loop_
_entity_poly.entity_id
_entity_poly.type
_entity_poly.pdbx_seq_one_letter_code
_entity_poly.pdbx_strand_id
1 'polypeptide(L)'
;MRPPAVLSPERVRAARILAVAADLAQIALLPAVFPLSVTPINNVIDVAVGLALVALVGWHWALLPAFVAEMIPLVEVVPTWTVAVFIATRGRAAPPGGRVEPGPPPPPLAQVPRGPSGS
;
A
#
# COMPACT_ATOMS: atom_id res chain seq x y z
N MET A 1 -8.03 -16.05 8.40
CA MET A 1 -7.41 -14.77 8.00
C MET A 1 -7.10 -14.86 6.51
N ARG A 2 -7.55 -13.91 5.67
CA ARG A 2 -7.09 -13.86 4.28
C ARG A 2 -5.61 -13.47 4.27
N PRO A 3 -4.75 -14.12 3.45
CA PRO A 3 -3.38 -13.68 3.29
C PRO A 3 -3.36 -12.21 2.81
N PRO A 4 -2.42 -11.39 3.30
CA PRO A 4 -2.33 -10.00 2.90
C PRO A 4 -2.19 -9.91 1.38
N ALA A 5 -2.98 -9.04 0.76
CA ALA A 5 -2.96 -8.87 -0.69
C ALA A 5 -1.56 -8.49 -1.17
N VAL A 6 -1.07 -9.19 -2.20
CA VAL A 6 0.19 -8.89 -2.88
C VAL A 6 0.04 -7.57 -3.63
N LEU A 7 0.98 -6.66 -3.45
CA LEU A 7 1.03 -5.34 -4.06
C LEU A 7 2.09 -5.34 -5.17
N SER A 8 1.82 -4.58 -6.25
CA SER A 8 2.84 -4.35 -7.26
C SER A 8 4.03 -3.56 -6.67
N PRO A 9 5.27 -3.78 -7.15
CA PRO A 9 6.43 -3.02 -6.70
C PRO A 9 6.24 -1.51 -6.85
N GLU A 10 5.56 -1.07 -7.91
CA GLU A 10 5.24 0.34 -8.17
C GLU A 10 4.30 0.92 -7.13
N ARG A 11 3.25 0.19 -6.72
CA ARG A 11 2.36 0.62 -5.64
C ARG A 11 3.09 0.77 -4.31
N VAL A 12 3.97 -0.17 -3.99
CA VAL A 12 4.81 -0.10 -2.78
C VAL A 12 5.74 1.10 -2.83
N ARG A 13 6.37 1.36 -3.98
CA ARG A 13 7.25 2.52 -4.17
C ARG A 13 6.47 3.83 -4.04
N ALA A 14 5.32 3.94 -4.69
CA ALA A 14 4.47 5.13 -4.63
C ALA A 14 4.01 5.41 -3.18
N ALA A 15 3.56 4.39 -2.45
CA ALA A 15 3.15 4.53 -1.06
C ALA A 15 4.29 5.02 -0.16
N ARG A 16 5.50 4.48 -0.32
CA ARG A 16 6.66 4.89 0.48
C ARG A 16 7.10 6.31 0.16
N ILE A 17 7.10 6.70 -1.11
CA ILE A 17 7.41 8.07 -1.52
C ILE A 17 6.38 9.04 -0.94
N LEU A 18 5.09 8.72 -1.05
CA LEU A 18 4.03 9.57 -0.52
C LEU A 18 4.15 9.75 1.00
N ALA A 19 4.41 8.67 1.75
CA ALA A 19 4.56 8.72 3.19
C ALA A 19 5.76 9.55 3.64
N VAL A 20 6.92 9.35 2.99
CA VAL A 20 8.13 10.15 3.27
C VAL A 20 7.91 11.61 2.91
N ALA A 21 7.25 11.89 1.79
CA ALA A 21 6.94 13.25 1.38
C ALA A 21 6.00 13.96 2.37
N ALA A 22 4.98 13.25 2.88
CA ALA A 22 4.07 13.78 3.88
C ALA A 22 4.82 14.15 5.18
N ASP A 23 5.58 13.20 5.75
CA ASP A 23 6.33 13.42 6.99
C ASP A 23 7.36 14.55 6.83
N LEU A 24 8.10 14.58 5.71
CA LEU A 24 9.08 15.65 5.46
C LEU A 24 8.42 17.01 5.24
N ALA A 25 7.31 17.06 4.51
CA ALA A 25 6.57 18.31 4.30
C ALA A 25 6.10 18.87 5.64
N GLN A 26 5.51 18.03 6.49
CA GLN A 26 5.10 18.40 7.83
C GLN A 26 6.27 18.92 8.66
N ILE A 27 7.36 18.15 8.75
CA ILE A 27 8.54 18.52 9.55
C ILE A 27 9.21 19.81 9.05
N ALA A 28 9.40 19.95 7.73
CA ALA A 28 10.03 21.13 7.16
C ALA A 28 9.16 22.39 7.31
N LEU A 29 7.85 22.20 7.24
CA LEU A 29 6.89 23.29 7.37
C LEU A 29 6.53 23.60 8.83
N LEU A 30 6.81 22.71 9.81
CA LEU A 30 6.50 22.90 11.23
C LEU A 30 6.79 24.31 11.78
N PRO A 31 7.94 24.96 11.51
CA PRO A 31 8.19 26.32 12.03
C PRO A 31 7.26 27.39 11.43
N ALA A 32 6.87 27.24 10.15
CA ALA A 32 5.95 28.14 9.44
C ALA A 32 4.48 27.75 9.62
N VAL A 33 4.22 26.48 9.92
CA VAL A 33 2.92 25.84 10.02
C VAL A 33 2.53 25.60 11.47
N PHE A 34 3.36 25.86 12.49
CA PHE A 34 2.94 25.78 13.90
C PHE A 34 1.68 26.64 14.21
N PRO A 35 1.50 27.84 13.61
CA PRO A 35 0.23 28.57 13.70
C PRO A 35 -0.91 27.96 12.86
N LEU A 36 -0.58 27.13 11.86
CA LEU A 36 -1.49 26.47 10.91
C LEU A 36 -1.83 25.00 11.28
N SER A 37 -1.02 24.31 12.09
CA SER A 37 -1.23 22.92 12.53
C SER A 37 -2.39 22.80 13.51
N VAL A 38 -2.73 23.92 14.16
CA VAL A 38 -3.94 24.10 14.97
C VAL A 38 -5.18 24.46 14.14
N THR A 39 -5.06 24.56 12.81
CA THR A 39 -6.19 24.91 11.92
C THR A 39 -6.82 23.66 11.27
N PRO A 40 -8.13 23.68 10.96
CA PRO A 40 -8.81 22.54 10.34
C PRO A 40 -8.22 22.07 8.99
N ILE A 41 -7.45 22.92 8.30
CA ILE A 41 -6.84 22.61 7.01
C ILE A 41 -5.78 21.52 7.14
N ASN A 42 -4.99 21.51 8.21
CA ASN A 42 -3.97 20.48 8.42
C ASN A 42 -4.61 19.09 8.51
N ASN A 43 -5.67 18.98 9.32
CA ASN A 43 -6.44 17.74 9.48
C ASN A 43 -7.01 17.21 8.15
N VAL A 44 -7.39 18.09 7.21
CA VAL A 44 -7.88 17.67 5.89
C VAL A 44 -6.76 17.04 5.06
N ILE A 45 -5.55 17.60 5.13
CA ILE A 45 -4.37 17.05 4.44
C ILE A 45 -4.05 15.67 5.00
N ASP A 46 -4.03 15.51 6.33
CA ASP A 46 -3.76 14.23 6.98
C ASP A 46 -4.80 13.16 6.63
N VAL A 47 -6.08 13.52 6.58
CA VAL A 47 -7.14 12.63 6.10
C VAL A 47 -6.90 12.25 4.64
N ALA A 48 -6.55 13.20 3.78
CA ALA A 48 -6.29 12.92 2.36
C ALA A 48 -5.08 11.98 2.18
N VAL A 49 -3.99 12.21 2.91
CA VAL A 49 -2.80 11.33 2.92
C VAL A 49 -3.19 9.93 3.40
N GLY A 50 -3.89 9.83 4.53
CA GLY A 50 -4.37 8.55 5.06
C GLY A 50 -5.22 7.77 4.05
N LEU A 51 -6.19 8.43 3.41
CA LEU A 51 -7.04 7.82 2.39
C LEU A 51 -6.24 7.39 1.15
N ALA A 52 -5.30 8.22 0.69
CA ALA A 52 -4.42 7.87 -0.43
C ALA A 52 -3.55 6.65 -0.11
N LEU A 53 -3.01 6.56 1.11
CA LEU A 53 -2.25 5.41 1.56
C LEU A 53 -3.13 4.15 1.64
N VAL A 54 -4.34 4.24 2.19
CA VAL A 54 -5.31 3.12 2.16
C VAL A 54 -5.61 2.69 0.72
N ALA A 55 -5.74 3.61 -0.24
CA ALA A 55 -5.95 3.27 -1.65
C ALA A 55 -4.73 2.57 -2.28
N LEU A 56 -3.51 2.96 -1.90
CA LEU A 56 -2.26 2.42 -2.44
C LEU A 56 -1.88 1.05 -1.85
N VAL A 57 -2.03 0.86 -0.54
CA VAL A 57 -1.58 -0.38 0.14
C VAL A 57 -2.73 -1.27 0.64
N GLY A 58 -3.97 -0.80 0.49
CA GLY A 58 -5.14 -1.40 1.12
C GLY A 58 -5.27 -1.00 2.58
N TRP A 59 -6.37 -1.41 3.22
CA TRP A 59 -6.51 -1.26 4.66
C TRP A 59 -5.39 -2.00 5.40
N HIS A 60 -4.75 -1.32 6.35
CA HIS A 60 -3.77 -1.91 7.25
C HIS A 60 -3.89 -1.26 8.62
N TRP A 61 -3.93 -2.05 9.68
CA TRP A 61 -4.16 -1.57 11.04
C TRP A 61 -3.12 -0.52 11.48
N ALA A 62 -1.88 -0.61 11.01
CA ALA A 62 -0.80 0.33 11.32
C ALA A 62 -1.10 1.78 10.88
N LEU A 63 -2.03 1.99 9.95
CA LEU A 63 -2.44 3.33 9.51
C LEU A 63 -3.29 4.05 10.59
N LEU A 64 -3.98 3.31 11.47
CA LEU A 64 -4.77 3.91 12.55
C LEU A 64 -3.92 4.66 13.59
N PRO A 65 -2.92 4.04 14.25
CA PRO A 65 -2.11 4.75 15.23
C PRO A 65 -1.30 5.88 14.58
N ALA A 66 -0.91 5.77 13.30
CA ALA A 66 -0.32 6.88 12.57
C ALA A 66 -1.29 8.05 12.40
N PHE A 67 -2.52 7.79 11.93
CA PHE A 67 -3.54 8.83 11.78
C PHE A 67 -3.90 9.50 13.13
N VAL A 68 -4.00 8.73 14.21
CA VAL A 68 -4.25 9.27 15.55
C VAL A 68 -3.09 10.15 16.02
N ALA A 69 -1.85 9.80 15.70
CA ALA A 69 -0.67 10.58 16.06
C ALA A 69 -0.68 11.97 15.42
N GLU A 70 -1.13 12.10 14.16
CA GLU A 70 -1.24 13.41 13.48
C GLU A 70 -2.25 14.36 14.16
N MET A 71 -3.19 13.83 14.94
CA MET A 71 -4.19 14.65 15.64
C MET A 71 -3.66 15.24 16.96
N ILE A 72 -2.46 14.85 17.39
CA ILE A 72 -1.89 15.22 18.69
C ILE A 72 -0.70 16.16 18.46
N PRO A 73 -0.83 17.46 18.78
CA PRO A 73 0.26 18.42 18.69
C PRO A 73 1.54 17.91 19.38
N LEU A 74 2.69 18.18 18.78
CA LEU A 74 4.03 17.68 19.12
C LEU A 74 4.29 16.19 18.86
N VAL A 75 3.30 15.35 18.54
CA VAL A 75 3.54 13.96 18.14
C VAL A 75 3.83 13.88 16.63
N GLU A 76 3.34 14.86 15.88
CA GLU A 76 3.47 15.00 14.42
C GLU A 76 4.93 15.23 13.93
N VAL A 77 5.92 15.39 14.82
CA VAL A 77 7.35 15.37 14.46
C VAL A 77 7.89 13.97 14.19
N VAL A 78 7.19 12.94 14.65
CA VAL A 78 7.56 11.55 14.39
C VAL A 78 7.17 11.21 12.95
N PRO A 79 8.01 10.53 12.16
CA PRO A 79 7.67 10.14 10.79
C PRO A 79 6.68 8.95 10.76
N THR A 80 5.46 9.19 11.23
CA THR A 80 4.42 8.20 11.52
C THR A 80 3.87 7.54 10.27
N TRP A 81 3.63 8.30 9.20
CA TRP A 81 3.20 7.72 7.93
C TRP A 81 4.27 6.80 7.34
N THR A 82 5.54 7.22 7.38
CA THR A 82 6.66 6.42 6.88
C THR A 82 6.73 5.10 7.64
N VAL A 83 6.74 5.12 8.97
CA VAL A 83 6.80 3.90 9.78
C VAL A 83 5.61 2.99 9.48
N ALA A 84 4.39 3.53 9.44
CA ALA A 84 3.18 2.75 9.18
C ALA A 84 3.20 2.11 7.79
N VAL A 85 3.64 2.82 6.75
CA VAL A 85 3.72 2.28 5.38
C VAL A 85 4.83 1.25 5.24
N PHE A 86 5.96 1.41 5.92
CA PHE A 86 7.00 0.38 5.94
C PHE A 86 6.48 -0.91 6.58
N ILE A 87 5.73 -0.82 7.67
CA ILE A 87 5.05 -1.98 8.26
C ILE A 87 4.01 -2.55 7.29
N ALA A 88 3.14 -1.70 6.74
CA ALA A 88 2.04 -2.11 5.88
C ALA A 88 2.47 -2.74 4.55
N THR A 89 3.69 -2.44 4.07
CA THR A 89 4.25 -2.97 2.82
C THR A 89 5.24 -4.11 3.01
N ARG A 90 5.63 -4.42 4.26
CA ARG A 90 6.65 -5.44 4.55
C ARG A 90 6.21 -6.81 4.03
N GLY A 91 7.01 -7.39 3.13
CA GLY A 91 6.78 -8.73 2.57
C GLY A 91 5.61 -8.82 1.58
N ARG A 92 5.04 -7.69 1.13
CA ARG A 92 3.87 -7.67 0.24
C ARG A 92 4.17 -7.30 -1.20
N ALA A 93 5.41 -6.90 -1.51
CA ALA A 93 5.81 -6.62 -2.89
C ALA A 93 5.93 -7.92 -3.68
N ALA A 94 5.32 -7.98 -4.87
CA ALA A 94 5.55 -9.07 -5.81
C ALA A 94 7.04 -9.12 -6.23
N PRO A 95 7.61 -10.31 -6.47
CA PRO A 95 8.94 -10.43 -7.05
C PRO A 95 9.04 -9.66 -8.37
N PRO A 96 10.15 -8.94 -8.63
CA PRO A 96 10.40 -8.33 -9.93
C PRO A 96 10.36 -9.40 -11.02
N GLY A 97 9.47 -9.24 -12.01
CA GLY A 97 9.35 -10.19 -13.12
C GLY A 97 8.30 -11.29 -12.94
N GLY A 98 7.29 -11.10 -12.08
CA GLY A 98 6.11 -11.96 -11.97
C GLY A 98 5.27 -12.02 -13.25
N ARG A 99 5.81 -12.70 -14.27
CA ARG A 99 5.04 -13.31 -15.34
C ARG A 99 4.04 -14.24 -14.64
N VAL A 100 2.75 -14.03 -14.86
CA VAL A 100 1.77 -15.09 -14.61
C VAL A 100 2.18 -16.21 -15.57
N GLU A 101 2.93 -17.20 -15.08
CA GLU A 101 3.15 -18.45 -15.81
C GLU A 101 1.75 -18.93 -16.23
N PRO A 102 1.47 -19.09 -17.54
CA PRO A 102 0.29 -19.80 -17.96
C PRO A 102 0.29 -21.13 -17.21
N GLY A 103 -0.80 -21.43 -16.49
CA GLY A 103 -0.91 -22.73 -15.81
C GLY A 103 -0.56 -23.86 -16.78
N PRO A 104 -0.06 -25.00 -16.29
CA PRO A 104 0.38 -26.11 -17.13
C PRO A 104 -0.64 -26.34 -18.25
N PRO A 105 -0.21 -26.44 -19.53
CA PRO A 105 -1.13 -26.67 -20.63
C PRO A 105 -2.03 -27.85 -20.24
N PRO A 106 -3.35 -27.75 -20.46
CA PRO A 106 -4.26 -28.82 -20.12
C PRO A 106 -3.69 -30.12 -20.70
N PRO A 107 -3.67 -31.22 -19.92
CA PRO A 107 -3.12 -32.49 -20.41
C PRO A 107 -3.70 -32.76 -21.80
N PRO A 108 -2.89 -33.23 -22.77
CA PRO A 108 -3.39 -33.55 -24.09
C PRO A 108 -4.63 -34.39 -23.86
N LEU A 109 -5.80 -33.90 -24.31
CA LEU A 109 -7.04 -34.68 -24.24
C LEU A 109 -6.66 -36.04 -24.79
N ALA A 110 -6.61 -37.04 -23.91
CA ALA A 110 -6.19 -38.38 -24.26
C ALA A 110 -6.96 -38.69 -25.53
N GLN A 111 -6.25 -38.86 -26.64
CA GLN A 111 -6.87 -39.03 -27.94
C GLN A 111 -7.82 -40.21 -27.76
N VAL A 112 -9.12 -39.91 -27.66
CA VAL A 112 -10.14 -40.94 -27.45
C VAL A 112 -9.96 -41.84 -28.65
N PRO A 113 -9.58 -43.12 -28.47
CA PRO A 113 -9.33 -43.99 -29.61
C PRO A 113 -10.60 -43.99 -30.44
N ARG A 114 -10.52 -43.46 -31.68
CA ARG A 114 -11.63 -43.62 -32.62
C ARG A 114 -11.75 -45.11 -32.85
N GLY A 115 -12.80 -45.71 -32.29
CA GLY A 115 -13.13 -47.11 -32.52
C GLY A 115 -13.20 -47.40 -34.02
N PRO A 116 -12.91 -48.63 -34.44
CA PRO A 116 -12.87 -48.98 -35.85
C PRO A 116 -14.24 -48.70 -36.49
N SER A 117 -14.21 -47.87 -37.54
CA SER A 117 -15.35 -47.66 -38.41
C SER A 117 -15.54 -48.96 -39.20
N GLY A 118 -16.43 -49.83 -38.70
CA GLY A 118 -16.83 -51.07 -39.36
C GLY A 118 -17.53 -50.76 -40.68
N SER A 119 -17.13 -51.51 -41.71
CA SER A 119 -17.60 -51.48 -43.09
C SER A 119 -18.93 -52.18 -43.28
#